data_AF-A0A0F8Z864-F1
#
_entry.id   AF-A0A0F8Z864-F1
#
_cell.length_a   1.000
_cell.length_b   1.000
_cell.length_c   1.000
_cell.angle_alpha   90.00
_cell.angle_beta   90.00
_cell.angle_gamma   90.00
#
_symmetry.space_group_name_H-M   'P 1'
#
loop_
_entity.id
_entity.type
_entity.pdbx_description
1 polymer ?
#
loop_
_entity_poly.entity_id
_entity_poly.type
_entity_poly.pdbx_seq_one_letter_code
_entity_poly.pdbx_strand_id
1 'polypeptide(L)'
;MQINLTPELKKLIGADVPENLITIKDSPMAWRMRIKFDTKLLPHELLTKDIRFHNPGWGDEDQFQYPILYMELFLPIKYKVYMGGMEQYNFFIEVVGDMSGGKQAEIQSFWLCGKLPFSNDVKMITVNKGMVVTNTQPFGKEYYGTASRGWKKGSPSKCPICTLIKI
;
A
#
# COMPACT_ATOMS: atom_id res chain seq x y z
N MET A 1 22.94 -13.59 7.32
CA MET A 1 22.40 -14.79 8.00
C MET A 1 21.19 -15.26 7.23
N GLN A 2 21.30 -16.33 6.44
CA GLN A 2 20.17 -16.91 5.73
C GLN A 2 19.48 -17.92 6.64
N ILE A 3 18.17 -17.77 6.81
CA ILE A 3 17.34 -18.77 7.49
C ILE A 3 16.73 -19.64 6.40
N ASN A 4 17.07 -20.93 6.40
CA ASN A 4 16.47 -21.90 5.51
C ASN A 4 15.25 -22.54 6.20
N LEU A 5 14.07 -22.38 5.62
CA LEU A 5 12.84 -23.01 6.11
C LEU A 5 12.80 -24.50 5.75
N THR A 6 12.27 -25.32 6.66
CA THR A 6 12.22 -26.78 6.50
C THR A 6 11.00 -27.24 5.67
N PRO A 7 11.03 -28.45 5.08
CA PRO A 7 10.02 -28.94 4.14
C PRO A 7 8.61 -29.09 4.72
N GLU A 8 8.44 -29.39 6.01
CA GLU A 8 7.14 -29.40 6.68
C GLU A 8 6.58 -27.99 6.99
N LEU A 9 7.44 -27.01 7.32
CA LEU A 9 7.10 -25.58 7.52
C LEU A 9 6.80 -24.83 6.21
N LYS A 10 7.25 -25.41 5.09
CA LYS A 10 6.89 -25.03 3.71
C LYS A 10 5.57 -25.66 3.26
N LYS A 11 5.03 -26.61 4.02
CA LYS A 11 3.81 -27.39 3.69
C LYS A 11 2.60 -26.94 4.50
N LEU A 12 2.85 -26.53 5.75
CA LEU A 12 1.93 -25.81 6.60
C LEU A 12 2.36 -24.33 6.61
N ILE A 13 1.54 -23.43 6.13
CA ILE A 13 1.49 -22.04 6.62
C ILE A 13 0.82 -22.08 8.01
N GLY A 14 1.37 -22.92 8.88
CA GLY A 14 0.77 -23.45 10.09
C GLY A 14 1.82 -23.84 11.11
N ALA A 15 2.90 -23.05 11.18
CA ALA A 15 3.74 -22.90 12.35
C ALA A 15 4.30 -21.47 12.30
N ASP A 16 3.83 -20.65 13.23
CA ASP A 16 4.27 -19.27 13.52
C ASP A 16 4.39 -18.34 12.32
N VAL A 17 3.21 -18.05 11.76
CA VAL A 17 2.98 -16.91 10.91
C VAL A 17 3.28 -15.64 11.74
N PRO A 18 4.27 -14.79 11.37
CA PRO A 18 4.38 -13.47 12.00
C PRO A 18 3.02 -12.78 11.87
N GLU A 19 2.66 -11.85 12.75
CA GLU A 19 1.37 -11.11 12.76
C GLU A 19 0.97 -10.40 11.44
N ASN A 20 1.72 -10.62 10.36
CA ASN A 20 1.76 -9.96 9.07
C ASN A 20 1.35 -10.86 7.86
N LEU A 21 0.71 -12.01 8.04
CA LEU A 21 0.30 -12.86 6.91
C LEU A 21 -1.21 -13.10 6.93
N ILE A 22 -1.95 -12.26 6.20
CA ILE A 22 -3.39 -12.41 6.02
C ILE A 22 -3.72 -12.83 4.60
N THR A 23 -4.06 -14.11 4.40
CA THR A 23 -4.48 -14.64 3.11
C THR A 23 -5.79 -14.00 2.64
N ILE A 24 -5.71 -13.29 1.52
CA ILE A 24 -6.84 -12.72 0.81
C ILE A 24 -7.43 -13.81 -0.10
N LYS A 25 -8.63 -14.31 0.25
CA LYS A 25 -9.45 -15.13 -0.67
C LYS A 25 -10.54 -14.24 -1.29
N ASP A 26 -11.02 -14.64 -2.47
CA ASP A 26 -12.04 -13.93 -3.25
C ASP A 26 -13.15 -13.37 -2.37
N SER A 27 -13.25 -12.05 -2.36
CA SER A 27 -14.21 -11.32 -1.56
C SER A 27 -14.84 -10.22 -2.41
N PRO A 28 -16.15 -9.97 -2.22
CA PRO A 28 -16.87 -8.94 -2.96
C PRO A 28 -16.41 -7.51 -2.60
N MET A 29 -15.56 -7.34 -1.58
CA MET A 29 -15.10 -6.03 -1.18
C MET A 29 -14.11 -5.44 -2.18
N ALA A 30 -14.32 -4.15 -2.46
CA ALA A 30 -13.56 -3.43 -3.46
C ALA A 30 -12.17 -3.05 -2.95
N TRP A 31 -11.16 -3.21 -3.81
CA TRP A 31 -9.85 -2.62 -3.60
C TRP A 31 -9.96 -1.11 -3.82
N ARG A 32 -9.88 -0.34 -2.74
CA ARG A 32 -10.02 1.12 -2.78
C ARG A 32 -8.94 1.77 -1.97
N MET A 33 -8.52 2.96 -2.36
CA MET A 33 -7.67 3.80 -1.55
C MET A 33 -8.43 5.06 -1.15
N ARG A 34 -8.30 5.44 0.13
CA ARG A 34 -8.67 6.76 0.61
C ARG A 34 -7.41 7.54 0.88
N ILE A 35 -7.34 8.77 0.37
CA ILE A 35 -6.27 9.72 0.67
C ILE A 35 -6.94 10.93 1.28
N LYS A 36 -6.50 11.31 2.47
CA LYS A 36 -6.91 12.57 3.09
C LYS A 36 -5.79 13.58 2.95
N PHE A 37 -6.13 14.78 2.52
CA PHE A 37 -5.18 15.86 2.35
C PHE A 37 -5.25 16.86 3.51
N ASP A 38 -4.10 17.44 3.82
CA ASP A 38 -3.93 18.50 4.81
C ASP A 38 -4.23 19.85 4.16
N THR A 39 -5.44 20.35 4.39
CA THR A 39 -5.93 21.61 3.83
C THR A 39 -6.72 22.39 4.87
N LYS A 40 -6.56 23.72 4.85
CA LYS A 40 -7.16 24.65 5.83
C LYS A 40 -8.61 25.01 5.52
N LEU A 41 -9.05 24.85 4.27
CA LEU A 41 -10.30 25.45 3.80
C LEU A 41 -11.49 24.49 3.87
N LEU A 42 -11.31 23.22 3.50
CA LEU A 42 -12.30 22.14 3.67
C LEU A 42 -11.58 20.78 3.64
N PRO A 43 -12.05 19.74 4.35
CA PRO A 43 -11.48 18.39 4.23
C PRO A 43 -11.52 17.94 2.77
N HIS A 44 -10.35 17.82 2.14
CA HIS A 44 -10.23 17.25 0.82
C HIS A 44 -9.85 15.78 0.96
N GLU A 45 -10.72 14.91 0.47
CA GLU A 45 -10.54 13.46 0.51
C GLU A 45 -10.75 12.89 -0.89
N LEU A 46 -9.79 12.07 -1.32
CA LEU A 46 -9.91 11.26 -2.53
C LEU A 46 -10.26 9.83 -2.10
N LEU A 47 -11.42 9.34 -2.51
CA LEU A 47 -11.79 7.93 -2.40
C LEU A 47 -11.93 7.32 -3.78
N THR A 48 -11.15 6.29 -4.05
CA THR A 48 -11.11 5.69 -5.38
C THR A 48 -12.29 4.75 -5.57
N LYS A 49 -12.68 4.59 -6.84
CA LYS A 49 -13.47 3.42 -7.25
C LYS A 49 -12.62 2.15 -7.09
N ASP A 50 -13.26 1.01 -7.29
CA ASP A 50 -12.54 -0.27 -7.31
C ASP A 50 -11.51 -0.27 -8.45
N ILE A 51 -10.23 -0.34 -8.06
CA ILE A 51 -9.08 -0.18 -8.95
C ILE A 51 -8.97 -1.29 -10.01
N ARG A 52 -9.70 -2.39 -9.83
CA ARG A 52 -9.73 -3.51 -10.79
C ARG A 52 -10.58 -3.19 -12.02
N PHE A 53 -11.49 -2.22 -11.91
CA PHE A 53 -12.50 -1.93 -12.93
C PHE A 53 -12.41 -0.51 -13.48
N HIS A 54 -11.72 0.39 -12.79
CA HIS A 54 -11.71 1.81 -13.13
C HIS A 54 -10.30 2.37 -12.95
N ASN A 55 -9.97 3.37 -13.76
CA ASN A 55 -8.82 4.21 -13.49
C ASN A 55 -8.99 4.82 -12.08
N PRO A 56 -8.06 4.56 -11.14
CA PRO A 56 -8.18 5.04 -9.77
C PRO A 56 -7.96 6.55 -9.63
N GLY A 57 -7.51 7.23 -10.70
CA GLY A 57 -7.24 8.67 -10.71
C GLY A 57 -5.88 9.06 -10.14
N TRP A 58 -5.05 8.10 -9.70
CA TRP A 58 -3.79 8.42 -9.03
C TRP A 58 -2.68 8.97 -9.91
N GLY A 59 -2.75 8.67 -11.21
CA GLY A 59 -1.85 9.26 -12.20
C GLY A 59 -2.20 10.71 -12.53
N ASP A 60 -3.36 11.20 -12.07
CA ASP A 60 -3.76 12.58 -12.21
C ASP A 60 -3.02 13.43 -11.17
N GLU A 61 -1.94 14.08 -11.58
CA GLU A 61 -1.10 14.87 -10.67
C GLU A 61 -1.85 16.06 -10.04
N ASP A 62 -2.92 16.54 -10.69
CA ASP A 62 -3.74 17.63 -10.19
C ASP A 62 -4.48 17.28 -8.89
N GLN A 63 -4.63 15.98 -8.58
CA GLN A 63 -5.24 15.54 -7.32
C GLN A 63 -4.28 15.67 -6.13
N PHE A 64 -2.98 15.87 -6.35
CA PHE A 64 -1.95 15.87 -5.32
C PHE A 64 -1.33 17.26 -5.07
N GLN A 65 -2.14 18.31 -5.20
CA GLN A 65 -1.72 19.70 -4.95
C GLN A 65 -1.49 20.01 -3.46
N TYR A 66 -2.07 19.21 -2.56
CA TYR A 66 -1.97 19.38 -1.11
C TYR A 66 -1.16 18.25 -0.47
N PRO A 67 -0.46 18.50 0.66
CA PRO A 67 0.21 17.45 1.40
C PRO A 67 -0.78 16.38 1.86
N ILE A 68 -0.39 15.11 1.78
CA ILE A 68 -1.19 13.99 2.27
C ILE A 68 -1.10 13.95 3.80
N LEU A 69 -2.25 13.94 4.47
CA LEU A 69 -2.35 13.72 5.91
C LEU A 69 -2.23 12.23 6.25
N TYR A 70 -3.00 11.39 5.54
CA TYR A 70 -2.89 9.94 5.62
C TYR A 70 -3.45 9.25 4.37
N MET A 71 -3.06 7.99 4.20
CA MET A 71 -3.62 7.07 3.20
C MET A 71 -4.17 5.82 3.88
N GLU A 72 -5.27 5.31 3.32
CA GLU A 72 -5.88 4.04 3.71
C GLU A 72 -6.04 3.17 2.46
N LEU A 73 -5.47 1.97 2.45
CA LEU A 73 -5.79 0.97 1.43
C LEU A 73 -6.77 -0.04 2.01
N PHE A 74 -7.99 -0.04 1.50
CA PHE A 74 -9.00 -1.04 1.80
C PHE A 74 -8.64 -2.32 1.05
N LEU A 75 -8.36 -3.36 1.82
CA LEU A 75 -8.14 -4.67 1.27
C LEU A 75 -9.51 -5.31 1.00
N PRO A 76 -9.61 -6.28 0.09
CA PRO A 76 -10.82 -7.05 -0.12
C PRO A 76 -11.14 -7.96 1.08
N ILE A 77 -10.39 -7.89 2.18
CA ILE A 77 -10.66 -8.56 3.45
C ILE A 77 -11.14 -7.51 4.47
N LYS A 78 -11.61 -7.92 5.65
CA LYS A 78 -12.09 -6.99 6.71
C LYS A 78 -10.92 -6.25 7.38
N TYR A 79 -10.01 -5.70 6.58
CA TYR A 79 -8.82 -5.00 7.00
C TYR A 79 -8.52 -3.85 6.03
N LYS A 80 -7.86 -2.82 6.56
CA LYS A 80 -7.20 -1.79 5.76
C LYS A 80 -5.78 -1.59 6.24
N VAL A 81 -4.90 -1.22 5.31
CA VAL A 81 -3.61 -0.63 5.65
C VAL A 81 -3.84 0.85 5.93
N TYR A 82 -3.25 1.38 6.99
CA TYR A 82 -3.26 2.80 7.32
C TYR A 82 -1.82 3.32 7.38
N MET A 83 -1.57 4.45 6.72
CA MET A 83 -0.27 5.13 6.75
C MET A 83 -0.46 6.64 6.92
N GLY A 84 0.07 7.22 8.00
CA GLY A 84 -0.13 8.62 8.37
C GLY A 84 1.13 9.26 8.96
N GLY A 85 1.25 10.59 8.83
CA GLY A 85 2.35 11.35 9.42
C GLY A 85 3.71 11.21 8.74
N MET A 86 3.75 10.88 7.44
CA MET A 86 5.00 10.71 6.68
C MET A 86 5.41 12.01 5.98
N GLU A 87 6.69 12.16 5.64
CA GLU A 87 7.19 13.33 4.88
C GLU A 87 6.78 13.28 3.41
N GLN A 88 6.80 12.08 2.84
CA GLN A 88 6.41 11.81 1.46
C GLN A 88 5.77 10.43 1.39
N TYR A 89 4.88 10.26 0.43
CA TYR A 89 4.17 9.03 0.15
C TYR A 89 4.44 8.58 -1.27
N ASN A 90 4.52 7.28 -1.48
CA ASN A 90 4.51 6.70 -2.81
C ASN A 90 3.71 5.40 -2.76
N PHE A 91 3.11 5.01 -3.88
CA PHE A 91 2.37 3.76 -3.94
C PHE A 91 2.32 3.25 -5.37
N PHE A 92 2.28 1.93 -5.50
CA PHE A 92 2.31 1.25 -6.79
C PHE A 92 1.41 0.02 -6.73
N ILE A 93 0.84 -0.34 -7.88
CA ILE A 93 0.08 -1.56 -8.04
C ILE A 93 0.69 -2.32 -9.21
N GLU A 94 0.92 -3.60 -9.01
CA GLU A 94 1.14 -4.55 -10.08
C GLU A 94 -0.18 -5.25 -10.36
N VAL A 95 -0.69 -5.06 -11.57
CA VAL A 95 -1.89 -5.70 -12.07
C VAL A 95 -1.55 -6.54 -13.29
N VAL A 96 -2.17 -7.71 -13.39
CA VAL A 96 -2.14 -8.55 -14.57
C VAL A 96 -3.53 -8.52 -15.19
N GLY A 97 -3.61 -8.09 -16.44
CA GLY A 97 -4.85 -8.06 -17.21
C GLY A 97 -4.68 -8.78 -18.53
N ASP A 98 -5.76 -9.36 -19.05
CA ASP A 98 -5.78 -9.87 -20.42
C ASP A 98 -5.87 -8.67 -21.39
N MET A 99 -5.01 -8.65 -22.42
CA MET A 99 -5.03 -7.62 -23.46
C MET A 99 -6.32 -7.63 -24.28
N SER A 100 -7.07 -8.74 -24.28
CA SER A 100 -8.37 -8.84 -24.94
C SER A 100 -9.47 -7.98 -24.29
N GLY A 101 -9.23 -7.42 -23.10
CA GLY A 101 -10.18 -6.59 -22.36
C GLY A 101 -11.38 -7.35 -21.78
N GLY A 102 -11.47 -8.67 -22.01
CA GLY A 102 -12.58 -9.50 -21.57
C GLY A 102 -12.53 -9.95 -20.11
N LYS A 103 -11.39 -9.78 -19.43
CA LYS A 103 -11.19 -10.17 -18.02
C LYS A 103 -10.80 -8.99 -17.14
N GLN A 104 -11.31 -9.03 -15.91
CA GLN A 104 -10.95 -8.10 -14.85
C GLN A 104 -9.44 -8.15 -14.56
N ALA A 105 -8.83 -7.00 -14.30
CA ALA A 105 -7.44 -6.93 -13.89
C ALA A 105 -7.27 -7.61 -12.51
N GLU A 106 -6.35 -8.57 -12.44
CA GLU A 106 -5.96 -9.26 -11.22
C GLU A 106 -4.82 -8.49 -10.55
N ILE A 107 -5.04 -8.03 -9.32
CA ILE A 107 -4.00 -7.37 -8.54
C ILE A 107 -3.04 -8.42 -8.01
N GLN A 108 -1.79 -8.37 -8.45
CA GLN A 108 -0.73 -9.26 -7.97
C GLN A 108 -0.12 -8.73 -6.68
N SER A 109 0.22 -7.43 -6.70
CA SER A 109 0.95 -6.78 -5.63
C SER A 109 0.50 -5.32 -5.46
N PHE A 110 0.50 -4.85 -4.22
CA PHE A 110 0.33 -3.45 -3.88
C PHE A 110 1.48 -3.04 -2.97
N TRP A 111 2.12 -1.91 -3.24
CA TRP A 111 3.11 -1.31 -2.34
C TRP A 111 2.63 0.06 -1.88
N LEU A 112 2.56 0.28 -0.58
CA LEU A 112 2.47 1.61 0.04
C LEU A 112 3.80 1.94 0.68
N CYS A 113 4.33 3.11 0.40
CA CYS A 113 5.61 3.60 0.88
C CYS A 113 5.42 4.97 1.55
N GLY A 114 6.09 5.18 2.68
CA GLY A 114 6.13 6.44 3.40
C GLY A 114 7.54 6.77 3.85
N LYS A 115 8.08 7.91 3.43
CA LYS A 115 9.36 8.43 3.93
C LYS A 115 9.18 8.86 5.38
N LEU A 116 9.94 8.27 6.29
CA LEU A 116 9.86 8.57 7.71
C LEU A 116 10.36 10.00 8.00
N PRO A 117 9.67 10.75 8.88
CA PRO A 117 10.11 12.06 9.31
C PRO A 117 11.50 12.04 9.94
N PHE A 118 12.33 13.01 9.57
CA PHE A 118 13.67 13.20 10.13
C PHE A 118 14.63 12.02 9.91
N SER A 119 14.28 11.10 9.00
CA SER A 119 15.11 9.96 8.62
C SER A 119 15.24 9.86 7.10
N ASN A 120 16.28 9.15 6.66
CA ASN A 120 16.46 8.71 5.28
C ASN A 120 15.92 7.30 5.06
N ASP A 121 14.93 6.89 5.84
CA ASP A 121 14.26 5.60 5.72
C ASP A 121 12.85 5.73 5.15
N VAL A 122 12.41 4.67 4.48
CA VAL A 122 11.07 4.47 3.96
C VAL A 122 10.45 3.28 4.66
N LYS A 123 9.30 3.49 5.28
CA LYS A 123 8.45 2.41 5.75
C LYS A 123 7.58 1.94 4.59
N MET A 124 7.59 0.64 4.33
CA MET A 124 6.86 0.01 3.24
C MET A 124 5.87 -1.01 3.80
N ILE A 125 4.66 -1.03 3.22
CA ILE A 125 3.72 -2.14 3.36
C ILE A 125 3.45 -2.69 1.97
N THR A 126 3.73 -3.97 1.80
CA THR A 126 3.50 -4.72 0.57
C THR A 126 2.36 -5.69 0.79
N VAL A 127 1.35 -5.66 -0.06
CA VAL A 127 0.29 -6.67 -0.14
C VAL A 127 0.54 -7.49 -1.39
N ASN A 128 1.02 -8.73 -1.26
CA ASN A 128 1.33 -9.59 -2.40
C ASN A 128 0.67 -10.95 -2.20
N LYS A 129 -0.16 -11.39 -3.15
CA LYS A 129 -0.84 -12.71 -3.12
C LYS A 129 -1.51 -13.05 -1.78
N GLY A 130 -2.11 -12.05 -1.14
CA GLY A 130 -2.70 -12.22 0.18
C GLY A 130 -1.67 -12.36 1.31
N MET A 131 -0.56 -11.66 1.23
CA MET A 131 0.40 -11.52 2.33
C MET A 131 0.68 -10.04 2.54
N VAL A 132 0.69 -9.57 3.79
CA VAL A 132 0.90 -8.15 4.13
C VAL A 132 2.26 -7.98 4.79
N VAL A 133 3.30 -7.78 4.00
CA VAL A 133 4.66 -7.65 4.53
C VAL A 133 4.95 -6.19 4.85
N THR A 134 5.50 -5.93 6.05
CA THR A 134 6.06 -4.60 6.36
C THR A 134 7.59 -4.65 6.31
N ASN A 135 8.20 -3.61 5.74
CA ASN A 135 9.65 -3.52 5.61
C ASN A 135 10.10 -2.05 5.80
N THR A 136 11.38 -1.85 6.12
CA THR A 136 12.01 -0.53 6.13
C THR A 136 13.21 -0.57 5.20
N GLN A 137 13.32 0.41 4.30
CA GLN A 137 14.39 0.50 3.31
C GLN A 137 14.96 1.92 3.24
N PRO A 138 16.23 2.12 2.84
CA PRO A 138 16.76 3.46 2.62
C PRO A 138 15.99 4.22 1.53
N PHE A 139 15.78 5.52 1.72
CA PHE A 139 15.21 6.44 0.76
C PHE A 139 16.12 6.64 -0.46
N GLY A 140 15.54 6.94 -1.63
CA GLY A 140 16.28 7.24 -2.85
C GLY A 140 16.80 6.01 -3.62
N LYS A 141 16.38 4.80 -3.22
CA LYS A 141 16.65 3.56 -3.96
C LYS A 141 15.44 3.15 -4.78
N GLU A 142 15.66 2.29 -5.77
CA GLU A 142 14.59 1.57 -6.44
C GLU A 142 14.07 0.46 -5.52
N TYR A 143 12.75 0.26 -5.48
CA TYR A 143 12.13 -0.74 -4.60
C TYR A 143 11.47 -1.82 -5.44
N TYR A 144 11.94 -3.07 -5.37
CA TYR A 144 11.35 -4.20 -6.10
C TYR A 144 11.20 -3.97 -7.63
N GLY A 145 12.14 -3.24 -8.25
CA GLY A 145 12.06 -2.92 -9.69
C GLY A 145 11.00 -1.87 -10.05
N THR A 146 10.43 -1.19 -9.04
CA THR A 146 9.43 -0.14 -9.22
C THR A 146 10.05 1.25 -9.16
N ALA A 147 9.53 2.14 -10.00
CA ALA A 147 10.06 3.49 -10.20
C ALA A 147 10.16 4.28 -8.88
N SER A 148 11.32 4.86 -8.60
CA SER A 148 11.55 5.79 -7.48
C SER A 148 10.94 7.19 -7.68
N ARG A 149 10.19 7.40 -8.76
CA ARG A 149 9.53 8.66 -9.13
C ARG A 149 8.11 8.71 -8.59
N GLY A 150 7.48 9.89 -8.58
CA GLY A 150 6.07 10.05 -8.22
C GLY A 150 5.77 10.23 -6.74
N TRP A 151 6.79 10.48 -5.89
CA TRP A 151 6.59 10.80 -4.49
C TRP A 151 5.68 12.03 -4.31
N LYS A 152 4.62 11.86 -3.53
CA LYS A 152 3.66 12.90 -3.18
C LYS A 152 4.00 13.46 -1.80
N LYS A 153 3.89 14.77 -1.63
CA LYS A 153 4.23 15.44 -0.37
C LYS A 153 3.30 14.96 0.75
N GLY A 154 3.84 14.73 1.94
CA GLY A 154 3.09 14.39 3.15
C GLY A 154 3.07 15.51 4.18
N SER A 155 2.22 15.36 5.20
CA SER A 155 2.18 16.19 6.40
C SER A 155 2.89 15.42 7.54
N PRO A 156 4.20 15.66 7.76
CA PRO A 156 5.00 14.86 8.68
C PRO A 156 4.57 15.07 10.14
N SER A 157 4.56 13.98 10.90
CA SER A 157 4.26 13.98 12.34
C SER A 157 5.44 13.43 13.13
N LYS A 158 5.56 13.82 14.41
CA LYS A 158 6.52 13.19 15.33
C LYS A 158 6.24 11.71 15.58
N CYS A 159 5.00 11.27 15.37
CA CYS A 159 4.55 9.89 15.57
C CYS A 159 3.96 9.33 14.27
N PRO A 160 4.79 8.97 13.27
CA PRO A 160 4.30 8.35 12.05
C PRO A 160 3.66 6.99 12.34
N ILE A 161 2.55 6.69 11.68
CA ILE A 161 1.81 5.43 11.86
C ILE A 161 1.82 4.68 10.54
N CYS A 162 2.09 3.38 10.60
CA CYS A 162 2.05 2.48 9.45
C CYS A 162 1.63 1.10 9.96
N THR A 163 0.37 0.74 9.77
CA THR A 163 -0.22 -0.45 10.42
C THR A 163 -1.38 -1.05 9.63
N LEU A 164 -1.79 -2.25 10.03
CA LEU A 164 -2.95 -2.96 9.53
C LEU A 164 -4.09 -2.86 10.56
N ILE A 165 -5.28 -2.47 10.13
CA ILE A 165 -6.45 -2.22 10.98
C ILE A 165 -7.59 -3.11 10.54
N LYS A 166 -8.23 -3.83 11.47
CA LYS A 166 -9.45 -4.61 11.21
C LYS A 166 -10.68 -3.69 11.11
N ILE A 167 -11.56 -3.95 10.14
CA ILE A 167 -12.79 -3.18 9.87
C ILE A 167 -14.02 -4.00 10.25
#